data_AF-A0AA92UL73-F1
#
_entry.id   AF-A0AA92UL73-F1
#
_cell.length_a   1.000
_cell.length_b   1.000
_cell.length_c   1.000
_cell.angle_alpha   90.00
_cell.angle_beta   90.00
_cell.angle_gamma   90.00
#
_symmetry.space_group_name_H-M   'P 1'
#
loop_
_entity.id
_entity.type
_entity.pdbx_description
1 polymer ?
#
loop_
_entity_poly.entity_id
_entity_poly.type
_entity_poly.pdbx_seq_one_letter_code
_entity_poly.pdbx_strand_id
1 'polypeptide(L)'
;MNDCITLESYEEGAEIPAGTPVLFKMNEGVKKLEISAQDADLVKEPVAGTASDVNLVGSFTKIGGNDNQGLDKNDYIIGKDRFWRVSDLDDGNRVGIKPMRAYIRPATASQARAAMLSIGKGDGTTAIDNLNAISNDANAEYYDANGRRTNGLQKGLNIVKRGSKTYKIMVK
;
A
#
# COMPACT_ATOMS: atom_id res chain seq x y z
N MET A 1 13.47 10.07 -23.06
CA MET A 1 12.49 9.69 -24.09
C MET A 1 12.22 8.21 -23.87
N ASN A 2 10.97 7.81 -23.68
CA ASN A 2 10.65 6.38 -23.71
C ASN A 2 10.52 6.01 -25.18
N ASP A 3 11.39 5.14 -25.67
CA ASP A 3 11.32 4.63 -27.04
C ASP A 3 10.03 3.83 -27.19
N CYS A 4 9.00 4.49 -27.74
CA CYS A 4 7.71 3.86 -28.02
C CYS A 4 7.83 3.18 -29.37
N ILE A 5 7.81 1.85 -29.39
CA ILE A 5 7.69 1.09 -30.62
C ILE A 5 6.22 1.13 -31.05
N THR A 6 5.95 1.78 -32.18
CA THR A 6 4.66 1.69 -32.87
C THR A 6 4.74 0.50 -33.81
N LEU A 7 3.93 -0.53 -33.57
CA LEU A 7 3.85 -1.71 -34.45
C LEU A 7 2.89 -1.39 -35.62
N GLU A 8 3.44 -0.98 -36.76
CA GLU A 8 2.66 -0.64 -37.96
C GLU A 8 2.29 -1.90 -38.79
N SER A 9 3.11 -2.96 -38.69
CA SER A 9 2.82 -4.33 -39.11
C SER A 9 3.89 -5.26 -38.53
N TYR A 10 3.54 -6.48 -38.11
CA TYR A 10 4.53 -7.45 -37.63
C TYR A 10 4.98 -8.33 -38.80
N GLU A 11 6.27 -8.29 -39.14
CA GLU A 11 6.87 -9.37 -39.93
C GLU A 11 6.85 -10.65 -39.08
N GLU A 12 6.45 -11.77 -39.69
CA GLU A 12 6.41 -13.07 -39.04
C GLU A 12 7.79 -13.38 -38.41
N GLY A 13 7.86 -13.45 -37.07
CA GLY A 13 9.07 -13.83 -36.34
C GLY A 13 9.88 -12.72 -35.66
N ALA A 14 9.41 -11.47 -35.60
CA ALA A 14 10.01 -10.51 -34.68
C ALA A 14 9.84 -10.98 -33.21
N GLU A 15 10.76 -10.61 -32.32
CA GLU A 15 10.65 -10.81 -30.86
C GLU A 15 10.73 -9.46 -30.15
N ILE A 16 9.79 -9.19 -29.25
CA ILE A 16 9.82 -7.98 -28.41
C ILE A 16 10.53 -8.34 -27.10
N PRO A 17 11.63 -7.66 -26.73
CA PRO A 17 12.32 -7.93 -25.47
C PRO A 17 11.40 -7.75 -24.26
N ALA A 18 11.54 -8.63 -23.26
CA ALA A 18 10.78 -8.55 -22.03
C ALA A 18 10.93 -7.16 -21.37
N GLY A 19 9.82 -6.62 -20.84
CA GLY A 19 9.78 -5.30 -20.22
C GLY A 19 9.64 -4.13 -21.19
N THR A 20 9.57 -4.36 -22.51
CA THR A 20 9.30 -3.31 -23.50
C THR A 20 7.80 -3.03 -23.58
N PRO A 21 7.33 -1.82 -23.23
CA PRO A 21 5.92 -1.47 -23.37
C PRO A 21 5.52 -1.37 -24.84
N VAL A 22 4.31 -1.84 -25.18
CA VAL A 22 3.73 -1.77 -26.53
C VAL A 22 2.47 -0.94 -26.54
N LEU A 23 2.25 -0.20 -27.62
CA LEU A 23 1.01 0.56 -27.86
C LEU A 23 0.25 -0.06 -29.03
N PHE A 24 -1.02 -0.42 -28.81
CA PHE A 24 -1.91 -0.88 -29.85
C PHE A 24 -2.80 0.26 -30.33
N LYS A 25 -2.73 0.58 -31.63
CA LYS A 25 -3.66 1.51 -32.28
C LYS A 25 -4.66 0.70 -33.10
N MET A 26 -5.93 0.72 -32.73
CA MET A 26 -6.99 0.06 -33.50
C MET A 26 -7.37 0.90 -34.72
N ASN A 27 -7.72 0.23 -35.82
CA ASN A 27 -8.27 0.88 -37.00
C ASN A 27 -9.67 1.45 -36.71
N GLU A 28 -10.07 2.46 -37.50
CA GLU A 28 -11.39 3.08 -37.36
C GLU A 28 -12.51 2.05 -37.50
N GLY A 29 -13.45 2.04 -36.55
CA GLY A 29 -14.56 1.09 -36.49
C GLY A 29 -14.25 -0.26 -35.81
N VAL A 30 -12.98 -0.59 -35.55
CA VAL A 30 -12.60 -1.79 -34.79
C VAL A 30 -12.68 -1.51 -33.30
N LYS A 31 -13.42 -2.34 -32.56
CA LYS A 31 -13.69 -2.15 -31.11
C LYS A 31 -13.16 -3.25 -30.21
N LYS A 32 -12.54 -4.29 -30.78
CA LYS A 32 -12.04 -5.45 -30.04
C LYS A 32 -10.57 -5.64 -30.33
N LEU A 33 -9.80 -5.87 -29.26
CA LEU A 33 -8.41 -6.31 -29.30
C LEU A 33 -8.35 -7.63 -28.53
N GLU A 34 -7.83 -8.68 -29.17
CA GLU A 34 -7.65 -9.98 -28.54
C GLU A 34 -6.17 -10.19 -28.25
N ILE A 35 -5.87 -10.57 -27.01
CA ILE A 35 -4.51 -10.88 -26.54
C ILE A 35 -4.58 -12.28 -25.93
N SER A 36 -3.74 -13.17 -26.45
CA SER A 36 -3.52 -14.51 -25.94
C SER A 36 -2.05 -14.67 -25.54
N ALA A 37 -1.79 -15.63 -24.66
CA ALA A 37 -0.45 -16.05 -24.31
C ALA A 37 -0.41 -17.57 -24.43
N GLN A 38 0.74 -18.08 -24.89
CA GLN A 38 1.04 -19.50 -24.86
C GLN A 38 2.02 -19.73 -23.71
N ASP A 39 1.75 -20.73 -22.87
CA ASP A 39 2.61 -21.14 -21.75
C ASP A 39 2.90 -20.04 -20.71
N ALA A 40 2.06 -19.01 -20.62
CA ALA A 40 2.15 -17.94 -19.63
C ALA A 40 0.76 -17.41 -19.22
N ASP A 41 0.66 -16.97 -17.97
CA ASP A 41 -0.58 -16.37 -17.44
C ASP A 41 -0.69 -14.89 -17.83
N LEU A 42 -1.85 -14.50 -18.36
CA LEU A 42 -2.19 -13.10 -18.61
C LEU A 42 -2.86 -12.47 -17.38
N VAL A 43 -2.15 -11.54 -16.73
CA VAL A 43 -2.71 -10.74 -15.63
C VAL A 43 -3.52 -9.59 -16.21
N LYS A 44 -4.84 -9.79 -16.34
CA LYS A 44 -5.79 -8.77 -16.86
C LYS A 44 -6.32 -7.84 -15.78
N GLU A 45 -6.23 -8.27 -14.52
CA GLU A 45 -6.61 -7.51 -13.34
C GLU A 45 -5.50 -7.62 -12.29
N PRO A 46 -5.29 -6.59 -11.47
CA PRO A 46 -4.31 -6.65 -10.42
C PRO A 46 -4.71 -7.69 -9.38
N VAL A 47 -3.73 -8.49 -8.93
CA VAL A 47 -3.94 -9.45 -7.86
C VAL A 47 -3.92 -8.70 -6.53
N ALA A 48 -5.00 -8.81 -5.76
CA ALA A 48 -5.04 -8.30 -4.40
C ALA A 48 -4.23 -9.23 -3.49
N GLY A 49 -3.34 -8.65 -2.67
CA GLY A 49 -2.73 -9.35 -1.56
C GLY A 49 -3.78 -9.53 -0.47
N THR A 50 -4.13 -10.78 -0.17
CA THR A 50 -5.16 -11.09 0.82
C THR A 50 -4.56 -11.41 2.18
N ALA A 51 -5.14 -10.85 3.23
CA ALA A 51 -4.94 -11.29 4.60
C ALA A 51 -6.29 -11.42 5.30
N SER A 52 -6.31 -11.96 6.52
CA SER A 52 -7.52 -12.18 7.32
C SER A 52 -8.30 -10.89 7.64
N ASP A 53 -7.61 -9.76 7.65
CA ASP A 53 -8.02 -8.54 8.32
C ASP A 53 -7.89 -7.30 7.44
N VAL A 54 -6.86 -7.24 6.59
CA VAL A 54 -6.65 -6.16 5.61
C VAL A 54 -6.12 -6.70 4.29
N ASN A 55 -6.58 -6.12 3.19
CA ASN A 55 -6.14 -6.51 1.85
C ASN A 55 -5.41 -5.34 1.19
N LEU A 56 -4.25 -5.61 0.57
CA LEU A 56 -3.58 -4.65 -0.30
C LEU A 56 -4.10 -4.84 -1.72
N VAL A 57 -4.91 -3.88 -2.18
CA VAL A 57 -5.60 -3.97 -3.47
C VAL A 57 -4.96 -3.02 -4.47
N GLY A 58 -4.52 -3.56 -5.60
CA GLY A 58 -4.03 -2.76 -6.74
C GLY A 58 -5.17 -2.36 -7.69
N SER A 59 -4.95 -1.34 -8.51
CA SER A 59 -5.80 -0.99 -9.66
C SER A 59 -4.95 -0.64 -10.87
N PHE A 60 -5.22 -1.23 -12.03
CA PHE A 60 -4.62 -0.81 -13.31
C PHE A 60 -5.32 0.41 -13.90
N THR A 61 -6.58 0.63 -13.56
CA THR A 61 -7.36 1.79 -14.01
C THR A 61 -7.53 2.81 -12.89
N LYS A 62 -8.03 3.99 -13.22
CA LYS A 62 -8.45 4.97 -12.23
C LYS A 62 -9.68 4.44 -11.48
N ILE A 63 -9.71 4.60 -10.16
CA ILE A 63 -10.90 4.34 -9.33
C ILE A 63 -11.22 5.57 -8.46
N GLY A 64 -12.48 5.71 -8.06
CA GLY A 64 -13.00 6.87 -7.34
C GLY A 64 -13.05 8.14 -8.19
N GLY A 65 -13.12 9.30 -7.55
CA GLY A 65 -13.36 10.60 -8.19
C GLY A 65 -14.85 10.93 -8.26
N ASN A 66 -15.30 11.67 -9.29
CA ASN A 66 -16.68 12.16 -9.35
C ASN A 66 -17.74 11.05 -9.34
N ASP A 67 -17.39 9.86 -9.82
CA ASP A 67 -18.33 8.73 -9.93
C ASP A 67 -18.27 7.81 -8.70
N ASN A 68 -17.35 8.05 -7.74
CA ASN A 68 -17.11 7.29 -6.51
C ASN A 68 -17.04 5.75 -6.68
N GLN A 69 -16.80 5.23 -7.90
CA GLN A 69 -16.78 3.79 -8.12
C GLN A 69 -15.44 3.18 -7.71
N GLY A 70 -15.50 2.11 -6.90
CA GLY A 70 -14.35 1.25 -6.60
C GLY A 70 -13.59 1.53 -5.30
N LEU A 71 -13.76 2.71 -4.68
CA LEU A 71 -13.26 2.99 -3.32
C LEU A 71 -14.41 3.00 -2.31
N ASP A 72 -14.25 2.25 -1.22
CA ASP A 72 -15.14 2.30 -0.06
C ASP A 72 -14.70 3.40 0.91
N LYS A 73 -15.65 3.97 1.65
CA LYS A 73 -15.39 4.99 2.68
C LYS A 73 -14.43 4.53 3.78
N ASN A 74 -14.32 3.22 4.00
CA ASN A 74 -13.43 2.60 4.99
C ASN A 74 -12.06 2.22 4.42
N ASP A 75 -11.85 2.33 3.10
CA ASP A 75 -10.55 2.08 2.49
C ASP A 75 -9.54 3.13 2.97
N TYR A 76 -8.26 2.77 2.84
CA TYR A 76 -7.15 3.65 3.15
C TYR A 76 -6.24 3.87 1.96
N ILE A 77 -5.81 5.12 1.78
CA ILE A 77 -4.95 5.56 0.69
C ILE A 77 -3.74 6.34 1.23
N ILE A 78 -2.68 6.42 0.43
CA ILE A 78 -1.56 7.33 0.68
C ILE A 78 -1.67 8.50 -0.28
N GLY A 79 -1.69 9.72 0.25
CA GLY A 79 -1.75 10.93 -0.54
C GLY A 79 -1.31 12.14 0.25
N LYS A 80 -0.61 13.09 -0.40
CA LYS A 80 -0.05 14.29 0.26
C LYS A 80 0.79 13.92 1.50
N ASP A 81 1.69 12.96 1.33
CA ASP A 81 2.60 12.44 2.38
C ASP A 81 1.92 11.92 3.65
N ARG A 82 0.64 11.53 3.55
CA ARG A 82 -0.15 11.05 4.69
C ARG A 82 -0.96 9.81 4.32
N PHE A 83 -1.20 8.99 5.33
CA PHE A 83 -2.08 7.84 5.27
C PHE A 83 -3.48 8.27 5.71
N TRP A 84 -4.45 8.16 4.82
CA TRP A 84 -5.81 8.65 4.99
C TRP A 84 -6.80 7.51 4.92
N ARG A 85 -7.83 7.56 5.76
CA ARG A 85 -9.07 6.85 5.48
C ARG A 85 -9.87 7.66 4.45
N VAL A 86 -10.50 6.99 3.49
CA VAL A 86 -11.24 7.65 2.40
C VAL A 86 -12.31 8.60 2.93
N SER A 87 -13.08 8.18 3.94
CA SER A 87 -14.09 9.04 4.59
C SER A 87 -13.53 10.28 5.27
N ASP A 88 -12.25 10.33 5.61
CA ASP A 88 -11.65 11.51 6.22
C ASP A 88 -11.30 12.59 5.18
N LEU A 89 -11.49 12.28 3.89
CA LEU A 89 -11.27 13.16 2.75
C LEU A 89 -12.62 13.44 2.06
N ASP A 90 -13.26 14.57 2.41
CA ASP A 90 -14.53 15.01 1.81
C ASP A 90 -15.66 13.95 1.93
N ASP A 91 -15.73 13.25 3.07
CA ASP A 91 -16.63 12.10 3.31
C ASP A 91 -16.48 10.95 2.29
N GLY A 92 -15.33 10.89 1.63
CA GLY A 92 -15.04 9.94 0.55
C GLY A 92 -15.49 10.43 -0.83
N ASN A 93 -16.15 11.59 -0.91
CA ASN A 93 -16.56 12.17 -2.18
C ASN A 93 -15.34 12.68 -2.94
N ARG A 94 -15.30 12.41 -4.25
CA ARG A 94 -14.24 12.90 -5.15
C ARG A 94 -12.85 12.36 -4.79
N VAL A 95 -12.73 11.45 -3.84
CA VAL A 95 -11.49 10.75 -3.52
C VAL A 95 -11.24 9.73 -4.62
N GLY A 96 -10.08 9.81 -5.26
CA GLY A 96 -9.70 8.88 -6.32
C GLY A 96 -8.22 8.62 -6.33
N ILE A 97 -7.86 7.43 -6.79
CA ILE A 97 -6.46 7.05 -7.02
C ILE A 97 -6.22 6.92 -8.53
N LYS A 98 -5.02 7.32 -8.97
CA LYS A 98 -4.60 7.22 -10.37
C LYS A 98 -4.40 5.74 -10.77
N PRO A 99 -4.40 5.43 -12.08
CA PRO A 99 -3.97 4.14 -12.60
C PRO A 99 -2.65 3.64 -11.99
N MET A 100 -2.52 2.32 -11.87
CA MET A 100 -1.32 1.64 -11.35
C MET A 100 -0.96 2.11 -9.93
N ARG A 101 -1.96 2.15 -9.05
CA ARG A 101 -1.81 2.47 -7.62
C ARG A 101 -2.47 1.38 -6.78
N ALA A 102 -2.06 1.30 -5.52
CA ALA A 102 -2.65 0.40 -4.54
C ALA A 102 -3.27 1.17 -3.38
N TYR A 103 -4.21 0.54 -2.71
CA TYR A 103 -4.90 1.01 -1.52
C TYR A 103 -5.12 -0.16 -0.55
N ILE A 104 -5.42 0.13 0.72
CA ILE A 104 -5.67 -0.88 1.73
C ILE A 104 -7.17 -0.95 1.99
N ARG A 105 -7.76 -2.13 1.83
CA ARG A 105 -9.15 -2.41 2.11
C ARG A 105 -9.29 -3.28 3.35
N PRO A 106 -9.90 -2.79 4.43
CA PRO A 106 -10.27 -3.65 5.56
C PRO A 106 -11.23 -4.76 5.12
N ALA A 107 -11.10 -5.95 5.67
CA ALA A 107 -12.04 -7.04 5.37
C ALA A 107 -13.46 -6.73 5.89
N THR A 108 -13.56 -5.95 6.98
CA THR A 108 -14.82 -5.51 7.57
C THR A 108 -14.76 -4.06 8.04
N ALA A 109 -15.92 -3.40 8.14
CA ALA A 109 -16.01 -2.03 8.67
C ALA A 109 -15.51 -1.91 10.13
N SER A 110 -15.59 -2.98 10.94
CA SER A 110 -15.09 -2.99 12.32
C SER A 110 -13.56 -2.87 12.37
N GLN A 111 -12.86 -3.41 11.37
CA GLN A 111 -11.40 -3.33 11.24
C GLN A 111 -10.93 -1.98 10.70
N ALA A 112 -11.84 -1.12 10.24
CA ALA A 112 -11.51 0.22 9.74
C ALA A 112 -11.24 1.25 10.86
N ARG A 113 -10.97 0.81 12.10
CA ARG A 113 -10.78 1.69 13.26
C ARG A 113 -9.30 2.02 13.42
N ALA A 114 -8.92 3.28 13.16
CA ALA A 114 -7.61 3.88 13.39
C ALA A 114 -6.41 2.98 13.01
N ALA A 115 -6.25 2.70 11.72
CA ALA A 115 -5.07 2.01 11.21
C ALA A 115 -3.87 2.97 11.14
N MET A 116 -2.72 2.54 11.67
CA MET A 116 -1.42 3.19 11.43
C MET A 116 -0.66 2.40 10.37
N LEU A 117 -0.10 3.11 9.39
CA LEU A 117 0.77 2.49 8.38
C LEU A 117 2.24 2.74 8.75
N SER A 118 3.00 1.66 8.92
CA SER A 118 4.46 1.70 9.06
C SER A 118 5.08 0.97 7.87
N ILE A 119 6.00 1.63 7.16
CA ILE A 119 6.74 1.06 6.02
C ILE A 119 8.22 1.04 6.43
N GLY A 120 8.72 -0.15 6.75
CA GLY A 120 10.16 -0.37 6.91
C GLY A 120 10.81 -0.67 5.58
N LYS A 121 11.97 -0.08 5.29
CA LYS A 121 12.86 -0.54 4.22
C LYS A 121 13.94 -1.40 4.86
N GLY A 122 13.95 -2.70 4.57
CA GLY A 122 14.97 -3.64 5.03
C GLY A 122 15.69 -4.28 3.85
N ASP A 123 16.98 -4.52 3.99
CA ASP A 123 17.86 -5.26 3.07
C ASP A 123 17.89 -6.78 3.34
N GLY A 124 17.12 -7.26 4.31
CA GLY A 124 17.00 -8.70 4.59
C GLY A 124 16.21 -9.10 5.84
N THR A 125 15.39 -8.22 6.41
CA THR A 125 14.70 -8.46 7.69
C THR A 125 13.22 -8.18 7.55
N THR A 126 12.38 -9.12 8.00
CA THR A 126 10.92 -8.99 7.94
C THR A 126 10.48 -7.73 8.68
N ALA A 127 9.37 -7.10 8.25
CA ALA A 127 8.84 -5.87 8.86
C ALA A 127 8.62 -5.96 10.40
N ILE A 128 8.65 -7.17 10.96
CA ILE A 128 8.62 -7.49 12.39
C ILE A 128 9.88 -7.01 13.11
N ASP A 129 11.05 -7.01 12.48
CA ASP A 129 12.32 -6.63 13.14
C ASP A 129 12.36 -5.13 13.48
N ASN A 130 11.65 -4.28 12.75
CA ASN A 130 11.53 -2.85 13.08
C ASN A 130 10.55 -2.56 14.22
N LEU A 131 9.56 -3.43 14.44
CA LEU A 131 8.66 -3.36 15.61
C LEU A 131 9.35 -3.99 16.84
N ASN A 132 10.13 -5.06 16.65
CA ASN A 132 10.97 -5.71 17.66
C ASN A 132 12.25 -4.92 18.02
N ALA A 133 12.75 -4.04 17.15
CA ALA A 133 13.82 -3.09 17.48
C ALA A 133 13.42 -2.11 18.59
N ILE A 134 12.13 -2.03 18.94
CA ILE A 134 11.59 -1.27 20.09
C ILE A 134 11.48 -2.16 21.34
N SER A 135 11.50 -3.49 21.19
CA SER A 135 11.28 -4.48 22.24
C SER A 135 12.56 -4.97 22.93
N ASN A 136 13.72 -4.95 22.25
CA ASN A 136 14.89 -5.73 22.70
C ASN A 136 16.22 -4.97 22.80
N ASP A 137 16.21 -3.66 23.07
CA ASP A 137 17.46 -2.91 23.32
C ASP A 137 17.78 -2.89 24.81
N ALA A 138 18.88 -3.55 25.20
CA ALA A 138 19.41 -3.61 26.56
C ALA A 138 19.75 -2.24 27.19
N ASN A 139 19.59 -1.14 26.44
CA ASN A 139 19.89 0.23 26.86
C ASN A 139 18.65 1.14 27.05
N ALA A 140 17.44 0.58 27.05
CA ALA A 140 16.24 1.36 27.32
C ALA A 140 16.09 1.67 28.83
N GLU A 141 15.78 2.93 29.14
CA GLU A 141 15.39 3.35 30.48
C GLU A 141 13.87 3.55 30.52
N TYR A 142 13.21 2.88 31.46
CA TYR A 142 11.77 2.93 31.64
C TYR A 142 11.42 3.80 32.83
N TYR A 143 10.38 4.63 32.66
CA TYR A 143 9.87 5.51 33.69
C TYR A 143 8.34 5.42 33.76
N ASP A 144 7.78 5.51 34.97
CA ASP A 144 6.34 5.63 35.17
C ASP A 144 5.82 7.03 34.78
N ALA A 145 4.50 7.24 34.86
CA ALA A 145 3.88 8.53 34.55
C ALA A 145 4.35 9.69 35.46
N ASN A 146 4.95 9.38 36.62
CA ASN A 146 5.51 10.36 37.55
C ASN A 146 7.02 10.59 37.32
N GLY A 147 7.61 9.96 36.30
CA GLY A 147 9.03 10.07 35.98
C GLY A 147 9.95 9.23 36.88
N ARG A 148 9.44 8.23 37.60
CA ARG A 148 10.27 7.32 38.41
C ARG A 148 10.78 6.17 37.56
N ARG A 149 12.07 5.86 37.67
CA ARG A 149 12.69 4.76 36.92
C ARG A 149 12.13 3.40 37.36
N THR A 150 11.79 2.54 36.42
CA THR A 150 11.25 1.19 36.63
C THR A 150 12.12 0.13 35.97
N ASN A 151 11.97 -1.13 36.40
CA ASN A 151 12.70 -2.27 35.84
C ASN A 151 12.15 -2.74 34.48
N GLY A 152 11.19 -2.01 33.92
CA GLY A 152 10.45 -2.37 32.71
C GLY A 152 9.12 -1.66 32.63
N LEU A 153 8.39 -1.93 31.55
CA LEU A 153 7.07 -1.37 31.32
C LEU A 153 6.07 -1.78 32.42
N GLN A 154 5.27 -0.81 32.86
CA GLN A 154 4.19 -0.98 33.83
C GLN A 154 2.83 -0.91 33.13
N LYS A 155 1.80 -1.47 33.75
CA LYS A 155 0.43 -1.26 33.28
C LYS A 155 0.09 0.24 33.34
N GLY A 156 -0.50 0.76 32.27
CA GLY A 156 -0.79 2.18 32.10
C GLY A 156 0.29 2.92 31.33
N LEU A 157 0.46 4.20 31.66
CA LEU A 157 1.33 5.10 30.92
C LEU A 157 2.80 4.97 31.36
N ASN A 158 3.68 4.84 30.38
CA ASN A 158 5.13 4.77 30.55
C ASN A 158 5.83 5.82 29.68
N ILE A 159 6.97 6.29 30.18
CA ILE A 159 7.92 7.12 29.43
C ILE A 159 9.17 6.27 29.23
N VAL A 160 9.60 6.09 27.99
CA VAL A 160 10.78 5.26 27.66
C VAL A 160 11.83 6.14 27.01
N LYS A 161 13.02 6.20 27.59
CA LYS A 161 14.17 6.93 27.05
C LYS A 161 15.15 5.95 26.43
N ARG A 162 15.61 6.26 25.23
CA ARG A 162 16.62 5.48 24.49
C ARG A 162 17.58 6.43 23.79
N GLY A 163 18.83 6.48 24.25
CA GLY A 163 19.81 7.47 23.78
C GLY A 163 19.29 8.90 23.97
N SER A 164 19.19 9.66 22.88
CA SER A 164 18.69 11.04 22.84
C SER A 164 17.18 11.16 22.61
N LYS A 165 16.44 10.05 22.52
CA LYS A 165 15.00 10.02 22.21
C LYS A 165 14.17 9.59 23.41
N THR A 166 12.95 10.11 23.48
CA THR A 166 11.96 9.79 24.53
C THR A 166 10.62 9.45 23.89
N TYR A 167 9.98 8.38 24.37
CA TYR A 167 8.75 7.81 23.85
C TYR A 167 7.69 7.73 24.94
N LYS A 168 6.42 7.84 24.54
CA LYS A 168 5.26 7.66 25.42
C LYS A 168 4.57 6.35 25.05
N ILE A 169 4.45 5.40 25.98
CA ILE A 169 3.91 4.06 25.73
C ILE A 169 2.74 3.76 26.68
N MET A 170 1.61 3.30 26.15
CA MET A 170 0.46 2.84 26.93
C MET A 170 0.39 1.31 26.92
N VAL A 171 0.47 0.70 28.10
CA VAL A 171 0.30 -0.76 28.28
C VAL A 171 -1.07 -1.00 28.92
N LYS A 172 -1.87 -1.90 28.35
CA LYS A 172 -3.23 -2.22 28.84
C LYS A 172 -3.20 -3.31 29.91
#